data_AF-A0A0M3HI59-F1
#
_entry.id   AF-A0A0M3HI59-F1
#
_cell.length_a   1.000
_cell.length_b   1.000
_cell.length_c   1.000
_cell.angle_alpha   90.00
_cell.angle_beta   90.00
_cell.angle_gamma   90.00
#
_symmetry.space_group_name_H-M   'P 1'
#
loop_
_entity.id
_entity.type
_entity.pdbx_description
1 polymer ?
#
loop_
_entity_poly.entity_id
_entity_poly.type
_entity_poly.pdbx_seq_one_letter_code
_entity_poly.pdbx_strand_id
1 'polypeptide(L)'
;MVSGDAQTTSVSPTSTHSPDHAGHNGTNRRTFNNAQGNERVLKCTLCHERLEDTHFVQCPSVSAHKFCFPCSKESIKKQSNAQVS
;
A
#
# COMPACT_ATOMS: atom_id res chain seq x y z
N MET A 1 26.51 46.65 14.26
CA MET A 1 26.24 46.47 12.82
C MET A 1 27.50 45.90 12.19
N VAL A 2 27.60 44.57 12.03
CA VAL A 2 28.37 43.86 10.97
C VAL A 2 28.24 42.36 11.23
N SER A 3 27.98 41.63 10.14
CA SER A 3 27.54 40.25 10.05
C SER A 3 28.71 39.28 9.83
N GLY A 4 28.59 38.06 10.38
CA GLY A 4 28.87 36.78 9.70
C GLY A 4 30.31 36.24 9.65
N ASP A 5 30.48 35.01 10.17
CA ASP A 5 30.99 33.85 9.42
C ASP A 5 30.69 32.53 10.15
N ALA A 6 30.64 31.46 9.37
CA ALA A 6 30.03 30.17 9.66
C ALA A 6 30.94 29.22 10.44
N GLN A 7 30.40 28.54 11.45
CA GLN A 7 31.01 27.32 12.00
C GLN A 7 30.06 26.14 11.86
N THR A 8 30.21 25.47 10.72
CA THR A 8 29.76 24.10 10.45
C THR A 8 30.43 23.15 11.44
N THR A 9 29.68 22.69 12.44
CA THR A 9 30.07 21.49 13.21
C THR A 9 29.41 20.29 12.55
N SER A 10 30.11 19.76 11.56
CA SER A 10 29.82 18.47 10.93
C SER A 10 30.08 17.35 11.93
N VAL A 11 29.03 16.89 12.61
CA VAL A 11 29.08 15.59 13.30
C VAL A 11 28.57 14.52 12.35
N SER A 12 29.48 13.66 11.91
CA SER A 12 29.18 12.47 11.12
C SER A 12 28.73 11.34 12.06
N PRO A 13 27.57 10.69 11.86
CA PRO A 13 27.34 9.39 12.48
C PRO A 13 28.18 8.35 11.72
N THR A 14 29.22 7.81 12.36
CA THR A 14 29.96 6.66 11.84
C THR A 14 29.03 5.45 11.78
N SER A 15 28.60 5.14 10.56
CA SER A 15 27.90 3.91 10.19
C SER A 15 28.79 2.70 10.56
N THR A 16 28.32 1.86 11.48
CA THR A 16 28.98 0.59 11.79
C THR A 16 28.00 -0.56 11.66
N HIS A 17 27.51 -0.79 10.45
CA HIS A 17 26.86 -2.05 10.10
C HIS A 17 27.24 -2.44 8.66
N SER A 18 28.21 -3.32 8.52
CA SER A 18 28.37 -4.22 7.36
C SER A 18 29.28 -5.38 7.76
N PRO A 19 28.85 -6.62 7.50
CA PRO A 19 29.15 -7.18 6.20
C PRO A 19 27.94 -7.81 5.48
N ASP A 20 27.89 -7.53 4.18
CA ASP A 20 27.50 -8.41 3.07
C ASP A 20 26.62 -9.65 3.40
N HIS A 21 25.31 -9.51 3.23
CA HIS A 21 24.47 -10.65 2.82
C HIS A 21 24.37 -10.65 1.29
N ALA A 22 25.38 -11.19 0.63
CA ALA A 22 25.25 -11.64 -0.75
C ALA A 22 24.17 -12.73 -0.84
N GLY A 23 23.19 -12.52 -1.72
CA GLY A 23 22.56 -13.63 -2.44
C GLY A 23 21.13 -14.03 -2.12
N HIS A 24 20.23 -13.10 -1.78
CA HIS A 24 18.78 -13.36 -1.94
C HIS A 24 18.25 -12.63 -3.16
N ASN A 25 18.54 -13.26 -4.30
CA ASN A 25 17.88 -13.16 -5.60
C ASN A 25 16.75 -12.11 -5.71
N GLY A 26 17.10 -10.93 -6.20
CA GLY A 26 16.20 -9.88 -6.66
C GLY A 26 15.45 -10.22 -7.96
N THR A 27 14.86 -11.41 -8.04
CA THR A 27 13.84 -11.75 -9.06
C THR A 27 12.56 -12.24 -8.39
N ASN A 28 11.90 -11.36 -7.65
CA ASN A 28 10.44 -11.34 -7.71
C ASN A 28 9.97 -9.97 -8.20
N ARG A 29 10.42 -9.63 -9.41
CA ARG A 29 9.72 -8.69 -10.27
C ARG A 29 8.28 -9.20 -10.34
N ARG A 30 7.38 -8.49 -9.66
CA ARG A 30 5.94 -8.40 -9.90
C ARG A 30 5.57 -9.26 -11.11
N THR A 31 5.29 -10.53 -10.87
CA THR A 31 4.71 -11.39 -11.89
C THR A 31 3.27 -10.93 -12.00
N PHE A 32 3.09 -9.77 -12.65
CA PHE A 32 1.85 -9.39 -13.28
C PHE A 32 1.59 -10.53 -14.25
N ASN A 33 0.77 -11.46 -13.79
CA ASN A 33 0.30 -12.59 -14.54
C ASN A 33 -0.58 -12.03 -15.65
N ASN A 34 0.07 -11.49 -16.69
CA ASN A 34 -0.52 -11.25 -17.99
C ASN A 34 -0.56 -12.59 -18.72
N ALA A 35 -1.34 -13.52 -18.16
CA ALA A 35 -1.86 -14.64 -18.91
C ALA A 35 -3.06 -14.11 -19.70
N GLN A 36 -2.75 -13.60 -20.90
CA GLN A 36 -3.60 -13.62 -22.09
C GLN A 36 -5.11 -13.42 -21.90
N GLY A 37 -5.60 -12.27 -22.36
CA GLY A 37 -6.80 -12.24 -23.21
C GLY A 37 -8.16 -12.11 -22.53
N ASN A 38 -8.20 -11.83 -21.23
CA ASN A 38 -9.42 -11.35 -20.58
C ASN A 38 -8.98 -10.51 -19.39
N GLU A 39 -8.85 -9.19 -19.57
CA GLU A 39 -8.76 -8.25 -18.44
C GLU A 39 -9.99 -8.52 -17.57
N ARG A 40 -9.82 -9.37 -16.55
CA ARG A 40 -10.89 -9.74 -15.62
C ARG A 40 -11.17 -8.49 -14.83
N VAL A 41 -12.04 -7.64 -15.38
CA VAL A 41 -12.48 -6.38 -14.77
C VAL A 41 -12.93 -6.71 -13.35
N LEU A 42 -12.13 -6.26 -12.38
CA LEU A 42 -12.48 -6.40 -10.98
C LEU A 42 -13.72 -5.56 -10.73
N LYS A 43 -14.66 -6.10 -9.96
CA LYS A 43 -15.91 -5.40 -9.64
C LYS A 43 -16.15 -5.37 -8.15
N CYS A 44 -16.70 -4.27 -7.68
CA CYS A 44 -17.15 -4.14 -6.31
C CYS A 44 -18.28 -5.14 -6.05
N THR A 45 -18.22 -5.90 -4.96
CA THR A 45 -19.28 -6.83 -4.58
C THR A 45 -20.58 -6.10 -4.18
N LEU A 46 -20.50 -4.82 -3.80
CA LEU A 46 -21.65 -4.04 -3.33
C LEU A 46 -22.32 -3.24 -4.45
N CYS A 47 -21.55 -2.44 -5.20
CA CYS A 47 -22.10 -1.59 -6.27
C CYS A 47 -21.92 -2.17 -7.69
N HIS A 48 -21.21 -3.30 -7.85
CA HIS A 48 -20.89 -3.93 -9.14
C HIS A 48 -20.14 -3.05 -10.15
N GLU A 49 -19.69 -1.86 -9.73
CA GLU A 49 -18.86 -0.98 -10.53
C GLU A 49 -17.44 -1.53 -10.69
N ARG A 50 -16.78 -1.11 -11.77
CA ARG A 50 -15.39 -1.46 -12.07
C ARG A 50 -14.48 -0.92 -10.96
N LEU A 51 -13.65 -1.81 -10.43
CA LEU A 51 -12.54 -1.47 -9.55
C LEU A 51 -11.30 -1.23 -10.42
N GLU A 52 -10.52 -0.22 -10.06
CA GLU A 52 -9.18 -0.03 -10.62
C GLU A 52 -8.22 -1.04 -9.97
N ASP A 53 -7.26 -1.57 -10.73
CA ASP A 53 -6.41 -2.73 -10.36
C ASP A 53 -5.62 -2.57 -9.05
N THR A 54 -5.47 -1.35 -8.53
CA THR A 54 -4.80 -1.08 -7.23
C THR A 54 -5.72 -0.41 -6.21
N HIS A 55 -6.97 -0.09 -6.54
CA HIS A 55 -7.87 0.71 -5.70
C HIS A 55 -9.09 -0.10 -5.20
N PHE A 56 -8.80 -1.16 -4.45
CA PHE A 56 -9.86 -1.93 -3.80
C PHE A 56 -9.42 -2.47 -2.44
N VAL A 57 -10.40 -2.71 -1.59
CA VAL A 57 -10.22 -3.45 -0.34
C VAL A 57 -10.69 -4.88 -0.57
N GLN A 58 -9.82 -5.85 -0.32
CA GLN A 58 -10.19 -7.27 -0.33
C GLN A 58 -10.64 -7.68 1.07
N CYS A 59 -11.70 -8.49 1.14
CA CYS A 59 -12.11 -9.04 2.43
C CYS A 59 -11.00 -9.96 2.99
N PRO A 60 -10.60 -9.81 4.25
CA PRO A 60 -9.55 -10.65 4.84
C PRO A 60 -9.98 -12.12 4.96
N SER A 61 -11.27 -12.39 5.12
CA SER A 61 -11.80 -13.75 5.29
C SER A 61 -12.22 -14.42 3.98
N VAL A 62 -12.53 -13.65 2.93
CA VAL A 62 -13.05 -14.18 1.66
C VAL A 62 -12.35 -13.50 0.49
N SER A 63 -11.42 -14.20 -0.15
CA SER A 63 -10.59 -13.66 -1.24
C SER A 63 -11.41 -13.23 -2.47
N ALA A 64 -12.60 -13.79 -2.65
CA ALA A 64 -13.51 -13.43 -3.74
C ALA A 64 -14.10 -12.02 -3.56
N HIS A 65 -14.35 -11.58 -2.32
CA HIS A 65 -14.97 -10.28 -2.05
C HIS A 65 -13.98 -9.15 -2.23
N LYS A 66 -14.40 -8.16 -3.02
CA LYS A 66 -13.62 -6.97 -3.32
C LYS A 66 -14.56 -5.77 -3.26
N PHE A 67 -14.11 -4.69 -2.64
CA PHE A 67 -14.93 -3.51 -2.39
C PHE A 67 -14.22 -2.26 -2.87
N CYS A 68 -14.97 -1.32 -3.45
CA CYS A 68 -14.43 0.01 -3.72
C CYS A 68 -14.27 0.78 -2.39
N PHE A 69 -13.39 1.77 -2.38
CA PHE A 69 -13.15 2.60 -1.20
C PHE A 69 -14.40 3.34 -0.71
N PRO A 70 -15.28 3.90 -1.57
CA PRO A 70 -16.53 4.51 -1.14
C PRO A 70 -17.43 3.55 -0.35
N CYS A 71 -17.69 2.35 -0.88
CA CYS A 71 -18.52 1.35 -0.21
C CYS A 71 -17.88 0.82 1.08
N SER A 72 -16.56 0.64 1.09
CA SER A 72 -15.82 0.23 2.30
C SER A 72 -15.93 1.28 3.40
N LYS A 73 -15.74 2.57 3.05
CA LYS A 73 -15.86 3.70 3.97
C LYS A 73 -17.25 3.78 4.58
N GLU A 74 -18.30 3.63 3.78
CA GLU A 74 -19.68 3.66 4.26
C GLU A 74 -19.97 2.51 5.24
N SER A 75 -19.50 1.29 4.90
CA SER A 75 -19.69 0.10 5.74
C SER A 75 -19.03 0.27 7.11
N ILE A 76 -17.81 0.83 7.16
CA ILE A 76 -17.09 1.12 8.41
C ILE A 76 -17.84 2.17 9.24
N LYS A 77 -18.34 3.25 8.62
CA LYS A 77 -19.11 4.28 9.33
C LYS A 77 -20.39 3.71 9.96
N LYS A 78 -21.15 2.91 9.19
CA LYS A 78 -22.37 2.27 9.68
C LYS A 78 -22.10 1.34 10.85
N GLN A 79 -21.03 0.54 10.77
CA GLN A 79 -20.62 -0.33 11.87
C GLN A 79 -20.17 0.48 13.08
N SER A 80 -19.34 1.50 12.91
CA SER A 80 -18.89 2.38 13.99
C SER A 80 -20.04 3.01 14.79
N ASN A 81 -21.15 3.36 14.11
CA ASN A 81 -22.34 3.88 14.77
C ASN A 81 -23.23 2.78 15.40
N ALA A 82 -23.06 1.53 15.00
CA ALA A 82 -23.84 0.39 15.50
C ALA A 82 -23.20 -0.32 16.71
N GLN A 83 -21.93 -0.05 17.04
CA GLN A 83 -21.20 -0.73 18.12
C GLN A 83 -21.17 0.08 19.43
N VAL A 84 -21.94 1.17 19.49
CA VAL A 84 -22.14 1.96 20.72
C VAL A 84 -23.43 1.47 21.37
N SER A 85 -23.36 0.36 22.09
CA SER A 85 -24.36 -0.09 23.05
C SER A 85 -23.67 -0.69 24.26
#